data_AF-A0A1W0X3Z8-F1
#
_entry.id   AF-A0A1W0X3Z8-F1
#
_cell.length_a   1.000
_cell.length_b   1.000
_cell.length_c   1.000
_cell.angle_alpha   90.00
_cell.angle_beta   90.00
_cell.angle_gamma   90.00
#
_symmetry.space_group_name_H-M   'P 1'
#
loop_
_entity.id
_entity.type
_entity.pdbx_description
1 polymer ?
#
loop_
_entity_poly.entity_id
_entity_poly.type
_entity_poly.pdbx_seq_one_letter_code
_entity_poly.pdbx_strand_id
1 'polypeptide(L)'
;MSRASSSAHFLHSDMDVIPFPKFATNAIHIGNEPERNGASHDLVTPISLAVTFGQIEPGVFKVHDYARGGNPTRDSVERSLAAAENAAHTVTFSSGTGALSAIMQLIGSGDEVVSMASLYGGTYTYFDNIATKNGIRIVYLDVTDADKLHHALSRNTRMVYLESPVNPSMRVIDIEAVVRSVKGYNKDIITVLDNSFTTPYFLRPLDLGVDISYQSVSKYMGGHADVMMGSASVNSEDLANRLKYLQNNMGAIPSPFDCYLILRSLKTLHIRMREHMKNGLLVAKFLERHPCVEKVNHPGLPSHPNYELFKKQSRGCSGIFSFYLSGGKTELFKFFRHLKIFTVAASFGGCESVCSFPTVMSHKGVQPKVLQAAGVTDNLARLSIGLEDVEDLMEDLDQALWSSGARKGYQQQQQQTSPTSTDSRRDRRGSQKIKIVNTQATQTGVAEVETPRFARRY
;
A
#
# COMPACT_ATOMS: atom_id res chain seq x y z
N MET A 1 13.70 -43.93 7.73
CA MET A 1 13.03 -44.27 9.01
C MET A 1 13.13 -43.07 9.94
N SER A 2 11.96 -42.64 10.45
CA SER A 2 11.72 -41.66 11.53
C SER A 2 12.20 -40.21 11.35
N ARG A 3 11.40 -39.40 10.64
CA ARG A 3 11.10 -38.00 10.99
C ARG A 3 9.67 -37.67 10.55
N ALA A 4 8.70 -38.19 11.29
CA ALA A 4 7.31 -37.77 11.20
C ALA A 4 6.72 -37.76 12.63
N SER A 5 5.92 -36.73 12.90
CA SER A 5 5.20 -36.42 14.15
C SER A 5 5.93 -35.51 15.16
N SER A 6 5.89 -34.21 14.89
CA SER A 6 6.02 -33.13 15.89
C SER A 6 5.42 -31.80 15.39
N SER A 7 4.31 -31.84 14.65
CA SER A 7 3.73 -30.65 13.98
C SER A 7 2.25 -30.46 14.32
N ALA A 8 1.90 -30.41 15.61
CA ALA A 8 0.51 -30.21 16.03
C ALA A 8 0.34 -29.39 17.34
N HIS A 9 1.25 -28.46 17.66
CA HIS A 9 1.10 -27.59 18.85
C HIS A 9 1.21 -26.07 18.59
N PHE A 10 1.01 -25.60 17.35
CA PHE A 10 1.16 -24.17 17.00
C PHE A 10 -0.15 -23.36 16.97
N LEU A 11 -1.22 -23.78 17.63
CA LEU A 11 -2.57 -23.27 17.32
C LEU A 11 -3.21 -22.26 18.28
N HIS A 12 -2.47 -21.58 19.16
CA HIS A 12 -3.01 -20.43 19.90
C HIS A 12 -2.19 -19.17 19.58
N SER A 13 -2.77 -18.27 18.79
CA SER A 13 -2.20 -16.96 18.46
C SER A 13 -2.53 -15.95 19.56
N ASP A 14 -1.54 -15.21 20.06
CA ASP A 14 -1.70 -14.19 21.13
C ASP A 14 -2.54 -12.94 20.74
N MET A 15 -3.21 -12.98 19.59
CA MET A 15 -4.13 -11.95 19.09
C MET A 15 -5.46 -12.62 18.75
N ASP A 16 -6.37 -12.69 19.74
CA ASP A 16 -7.76 -13.08 19.48
C ASP A 16 -8.45 -11.97 18.66
N VAL A 17 -9.07 -12.35 17.53
CA VAL A 17 -9.86 -11.41 16.74
C VAL A 17 -11.13 -11.07 17.51
N ILE A 18 -11.21 -9.84 18.01
CA ILE A 18 -12.46 -9.29 18.55
C ILE A 18 -13.05 -8.37 17.47
N PRO A 19 -13.92 -8.86 16.57
CA PRO A 19 -14.45 -8.04 15.49
C PRO A 19 -15.33 -6.89 16.04
N PHE A 20 -15.51 -5.83 15.26
CA PHE A 20 -16.48 -4.80 15.60
C PHE A 20 -17.91 -5.41 15.67
N PRO A 21 -18.76 -4.97 16.62
CA PRO A 21 -20.11 -5.49 16.75
C PRO A 21 -20.88 -5.41 15.43
N LYS A 22 -21.62 -6.49 15.11
CA LYS A 22 -22.45 -6.63 13.90
C LYS A 22 -21.72 -6.47 12.56
N PHE A 23 -20.38 -6.45 12.52
CA PHE A 23 -19.64 -6.21 11.27
C PHE A 23 -20.06 -7.15 10.14
N ALA A 24 -20.07 -8.48 10.41
CA ALA A 24 -20.44 -9.48 9.41
C ALA A 24 -21.87 -9.30 8.91
N THR A 25 -22.83 -9.11 9.82
CA THR A 25 -24.24 -8.86 9.49
C THR A 25 -24.38 -7.61 8.62
N ASN A 26 -23.74 -6.51 9.01
CA ASN A 26 -23.79 -5.25 8.27
C ASN A 26 -23.18 -5.39 6.87
N ALA A 27 -22.04 -6.05 6.75
CA ALA A 27 -21.36 -6.28 5.47
C ALA A 27 -22.18 -7.17 4.50
N ILE A 28 -23.11 -7.98 5.02
CA ILE A 28 -24.00 -8.83 4.23
C ILE A 28 -25.28 -8.10 3.82
N HIS A 29 -25.89 -7.33 4.74
CA HIS A 29 -27.24 -6.81 4.58
C HIS A 29 -27.32 -5.34 4.19
N ILE A 30 -26.50 -4.46 4.79
CA ILE A 30 -26.57 -3.03 4.48
C ILE A 30 -26.14 -2.83 3.03
N GLY A 31 -26.89 -2.03 2.28
CA GLY A 31 -26.66 -1.85 0.85
C GLY A 31 -27.40 -2.87 -0.03
N ASN A 32 -27.88 -3.97 0.53
CA ASN A 32 -28.48 -5.10 -0.20
C ASN A 32 -29.94 -5.37 0.22
N GLU A 33 -30.61 -4.39 0.83
CA GLU A 33 -31.98 -4.54 1.35
C GLU A 33 -32.97 -4.75 0.18
N PRO A 34 -33.73 -5.86 0.14
CA PRO A 34 -34.67 -6.16 -0.95
C PRO A 34 -35.69 -5.05 -1.21
N GLU A 35 -36.13 -4.34 -0.17
CA GLU A 35 -37.07 -3.22 -0.25
C GLU A 35 -36.52 -2.03 -1.05
N ARG A 36 -35.19 -1.97 -1.22
CA ARG A 36 -34.49 -0.92 -2.00
C ARG A 36 -34.10 -1.37 -3.40
N ASN A 37 -34.26 -2.66 -3.72
CA ASN A 37 -33.86 -3.26 -5.00
C ASN A 37 -34.96 -3.16 -6.07
N GLY A 38 -35.70 -2.05 -6.10
CA GLY A 38 -36.76 -1.80 -7.07
C GLY A 38 -38.03 -2.62 -6.84
N ALA A 39 -38.90 -2.66 -7.85
CA ALA A 39 -40.21 -3.32 -7.76
C ALA A 39 -40.12 -4.86 -7.69
N SER A 40 -39.01 -5.45 -8.13
CA SER A 40 -38.77 -6.89 -8.09
C SER A 40 -38.46 -7.43 -6.70
N HIS A 41 -38.09 -6.56 -5.75
CA HIS A 41 -37.74 -6.95 -4.38
C HIS A 41 -36.60 -8.00 -4.35
N ASP A 42 -35.62 -7.83 -5.25
CA ASP A 42 -34.53 -8.79 -5.44
C ASP A 42 -33.68 -8.92 -4.18
N LEU A 43 -33.30 -10.15 -3.83
CA LEU A 43 -32.43 -10.41 -2.68
C LEU A 43 -31.02 -9.81 -2.86
N VAL A 44 -30.56 -9.75 -4.11
CA VAL A 44 -29.25 -9.20 -4.47
C VAL A 44 -29.46 -7.93 -5.26
N THR A 45 -28.71 -6.88 -4.93
CA THR A 45 -28.79 -5.59 -5.62
C THR A 45 -28.59 -5.75 -7.14
N PRO A 46 -29.55 -5.30 -7.97
CA PRO A 46 -29.42 -5.32 -9.41
C PRO A 46 -28.26 -4.44 -9.91
N ILE A 47 -27.70 -4.83 -11.06
CA ILE A 47 -26.67 -4.04 -11.75
C ILE A 47 -27.35 -3.03 -12.68
N SER A 48 -27.43 -1.78 -12.26
CA SER A 48 -28.01 -0.70 -13.07
C SER A 48 -26.94 -0.11 -14.00
N LEU A 49 -26.89 -0.59 -15.25
CA LEU A 49 -25.97 -0.10 -16.28
C LEU A 49 -26.49 1.15 -17.01
N ALA A 50 -27.71 1.60 -16.70
CA ALA A 50 -28.30 2.77 -17.33
C ALA A 50 -27.45 4.02 -17.08
N VAL A 51 -27.11 4.72 -18.16
CA VAL A 51 -26.33 5.97 -18.10
C VAL A 51 -27.22 7.17 -17.76
N THR A 52 -28.48 7.14 -18.19
CA THR A 52 -29.48 8.19 -17.95
C THR A 52 -30.78 7.58 -17.43
N PHE A 53 -31.54 8.36 -16.66
CA PHE A 53 -32.78 7.95 -16.04
C PHE A 53 -33.90 8.89 -16.50
N GLY A 54 -35.09 8.33 -16.79
CA GLY A 54 -36.24 9.12 -17.21
C GLY A 54 -36.66 10.15 -16.15
N GLN A 55 -36.89 11.39 -16.58
CA GLN A 55 -37.41 12.46 -15.74
C GLN A 55 -38.94 12.38 -15.71
N ILE A 56 -39.55 12.78 -14.59
CA ILE A 56 -41.03 12.83 -14.45
C ILE A 56 -41.56 13.99 -15.30
N GLU A 57 -40.90 15.14 -15.19
CA GLU A 57 -41.06 16.35 -15.98
C GLU A 57 -39.66 16.96 -16.21
N PRO A 58 -39.47 17.87 -17.17
CA PRO A 58 -38.18 18.53 -17.38
C PRO A 58 -37.62 19.14 -16.08
N GLY A 59 -36.48 18.62 -15.60
CA GLY A 59 -35.81 19.05 -14.36
C GLY A 59 -36.31 18.37 -13.07
N VAL A 60 -37.27 17.45 -13.15
CA VAL A 60 -37.85 16.75 -11.99
C VAL A 60 -37.49 15.26 -12.04
N PHE A 61 -36.58 14.85 -11.16
CA PHE A 61 -36.05 13.49 -11.10
C PHE A 61 -36.73 12.69 -9.98
N LYS A 62 -36.80 11.36 -10.15
CA LYS A 62 -37.25 10.49 -9.05
C LYS A 62 -36.16 10.35 -7.97
N VAL A 63 -34.96 9.94 -8.38
CA VAL A 63 -33.78 9.81 -7.50
C VAL A 63 -32.52 10.18 -8.27
N HIS A 64 -32.36 9.64 -9.48
CA HIS A 64 -31.20 9.87 -10.33
C HIS A 64 -31.62 10.53 -11.65
N ASP A 65 -30.69 11.28 -12.23
CA ASP A 65 -30.77 11.87 -13.58
C ASP A 65 -29.75 11.20 -14.51
N TYR A 66 -28.47 11.26 -14.12
CA TYR A 66 -27.35 10.76 -14.90
C TYR A 66 -26.37 9.97 -14.01
N ALA A 67 -25.91 8.82 -14.49
CA ALA A 67 -25.14 7.82 -13.71
C ALA A 67 -23.85 8.35 -13.09
N ARG A 68 -23.25 9.40 -13.67
CA ARG A 68 -22.09 10.08 -13.08
C ARG A 68 -22.43 10.80 -11.79
N GLY A 69 -23.59 11.46 -11.71
CA GLY A 69 -24.06 12.13 -10.50
C GLY A 69 -24.58 11.18 -9.42
N GLY A 70 -25.17 10.05 -9.83
CA GLY A 70 -25.65 9.01 -8.91
C GLY A 70 -26.15 7.78 -9.66
N ASN A 71 -26.02 6.60 -9.07
CA ASN A 71 -26.41 5.33 -9.68
C ASN A 71 -26.88 4.34 -8.60
N PRO A 72 -27.99 3.59 -8.78
CA PRO A 72 -28.53 2.71 -7.75
C PRO A 72 -27.55 1.66 -7.19
N THR A 73 -26.72 1.08 -8.07
CA THR A 73 -25.71 0.08 -7.66
C THR A 73 -24.55 0.74 -6.92
N ARG A 74 -24.14 1.95 -7.34
CA ARG A 74 -23.11 2.74 -6.65
C ARG A 74 -23.56 3.20 -5.26
N ASP A 75 -24.79 3.70 -5.16
CA ASP A 75 -25.39 4.09 -3.89
C ASP A 75 -25.40 2.92 -2.88
N SER A 76 -25.69 1.72 -3.37
CA SER A 76 -25.71 0.49 -2.56
C SER A 76 -24.32 0.12 -2.04
N VAL A 77 -23.27 0.21 -2.86
CA VAL A 77 -21.90 -0.06 -2.39
C VAL A 77 -21.40 1.04 -1.46
N GLU A 78 -21.73 2.30 -1.71
CA GLU A 78 -21.40 3.42 -0.83
C GLU A 78 -22.01 3.24 0.56
N ARG A 79 -23.28 2.81 0.66
CA ARG A 79 -23.92 2.48 1.95
C ARG A 79 -23.24 1.30 2.65
N SER A 80 -22.87 0.26 1.90
CA SER A 80 -22.20 -0.93 2.45
C SER A 80 -20.83 -0.59 3.04
N LEU A 81 -20.04 0.22 2.31
CA LEU A 81 -18.73 0.66 2.74
C LEU A 81 -18.81 1.61 3.94
N ALA A 82 -19.79 2.52 3.96
CA ALA A 82 -20.04 3.42 5.08
C ALA A 82 -20.33 2.62 6.35
N ALA A 83 -21.20 1.60 6.27
CA ALA A 83 -21.50 0.72 7.39
C ALA A 83 -20.28 -0.10 7.87
N ALA A 84 -19.42 -0.55 6.96
CA ALA A 84 -18.20 -1.26 7.32
C ALA A 84 -17.26 -0.36 8.13
N GLU A 85 -17.01 0.86 7.64
CA GLU A 85 -16.14 1.88 8.26
C GLU A 85 -16.75 2.57 9.49
N ASN A 86 -18.02 2.33 9.81
CA ASN A 86 -18.79 3.10 10.80
C ASN A 86 -18.84 4.60 10.45
N ALA A 87 -18.99 4.90 9.16
CA ALA A 87 -19.06 6.25 8.63
C ALA A 87 -20.51 6.68 8.36
N ALA A 88 -20.77 7.98 8.42
CA ALA A 88 -22.02 8.56 7.94
C ALA A 88 -22.13 8.49 6.41
N HIS A 89 -21.00 8.68 5.72
CA HIS A 89 -20.95 8.73 4.26
C HIS A 89 -19.72 8.01 3.71
N THR A 90 -19.85 7.43 2.52
CA THR A 90 -18.73 6.98 1.69
C THR A 90 -18.94 7.46 0.27
N VAL A 91 -17.88 7.93 -0.37
CA VAL A 91 -17.84 8.27 -1.79
C VAL A 91 -16.87 7.34 -2.49
N THR A 92 -17.30 6.74 -3.61
CA THR A 92 -16.50 5.75 -4.36
C THR A 92 -15.89 6.31 -5.63
N PHE A 93 -14.76 5.76 -6.05
CA PHE A 93 -13.99 6.24 -7.21
C PHE A 93 -13.49 5.08 -8.06
N SER A 94 -13.17 5.35 -9.32
CA SER A 94 -12.68 4.35 -10.29
C SER A 94 -11.40 3.61 -9.87
N SER A 95 -10.65 4.14 -8.90
CA SER A 95 -9.46 3.51 -8.33
C SER A 95 -9.07 4.17 -7.01
N GLY A 96 -8.15 3.55 -6.26
CA GLY A 96 -7.52 4.20 -5.11
C GLY A 96 -6.90 5.56 -5.47
N THR A 97 -6.16 5.62 -6.58
CA THR A 97 -5.58 6.89 -7.06
C THR A 97 -6.65 7.91 -7.49
N GLY A 98 -7.81 7.47 -7.99
CA GLY A 98 -8.95 8.34 -8.28
C GLY A 98 -9.51 8.98 -7.00
N ALA A 99 -9.64 8.19 -5.93
CA ALA A 99 -10.04 8.70 -4.61
C ALA A 99 -8.97 9.64 -4.02
N LEU A 100 -7.69 9.28 -4.07
CA LEU A 100 -6.58 10.15 -3.65
C LEU A 100 -6.61 11.49 -4.41
N SER A 101 -6.85 11.44 -5.72
CA SER A 101 -6.92 12.65 -6.55
C SER A 101 -8.07 13.56 -6.11
N ALA A 102 -9.26 13.01 -5.83
CA ALA A 102 -10.38 13.78 -5.31
C ALA A 102 -10.10 14.34 -3.90
N ILE A 103 -9.50 13.55 -3.01
CA ILE A 103 -9.10 14.02 -1.67
C ILE A 103 -8.14 15.21 -1.79
N MET A 104 -7.14 15.13 -2.66
CA MET A 104 -6.14 16.19 -2.85
C MET A 104 -6.73 17.46 -3.49
N GLN A 105 -7.84 17.34 -4.23
CA GLN A 105 -8.58 18.49 -4.77
C GLN A 105 -9.52 19.14 -3.75
N LEU A 106 -9.58 18.65 -2.50
CA LEU A 106 -10.26 19.37 -1.40
C LEU A 106 -9.47 20.62 -0.98
N ILE A 107 -8.18 20.67 -1.27
CA ILE A 107 -7.29 21.80 -0.98
C ILE A 107 -6.83 22.47 -2.29
N GLY A 108 -6.25 23.65 -2.18
CA GLY A 108 -5.90 24.50 -3.32
C GLY A 108 -4.40 24.74 -3.51
N SER A 109 -4.08 25.43 -4.59
CA SER A 109 -2.72 25.94 -4.84
C SER A 109 -2.27 26.86 -3.70
N GLY A 110 -1.03 26.70 -3.25
CA GLY A 110 -0.46 27.41 -2.10
C GLY A 110 -0.68 26.70 -0.75
N ASP A 111 -1.59 25.72 -0.70
CA ASP A 111 -1.77 24.89 0.49
C ASP A 111 -0.66 23.85 0.63
N GLU A 112 -0.57 23.30 1.84
CA GLU A 112 0.46 22.35 2.22
C GLU A 112 -0.15 21.06 2.78
N VAL A 113 0.43 19.93 2.33
CA VAL A 113 0.18 18.60 2.88
C VAL A 113 1.40 18.13 3.64
N VAL A 114 1.18 17.80 4.91
CA VAL A 114 2.16 17.16 5.75
C VAL A 114 1.94 15.64 5.66
N SER A 115 2.98 14.90 5.30
CA SER A 115 2.87 13.50 4.93
C SER A 115 4.06 12.68 5.41
N MET A 116 3.89 11.37 5.47
CA MET A 116 4.95 10.47 5.87
C MET A 116 5.97 10.32 4.75
N ALA A 117 7.26 10.29 5.10
CA ALA A 117 8.35 10.12 4.13
C ALA A 117 8.36 8.72 3.47
N SER A 118 7.81 7.72 4.16
CA SER A 118 7.59 6.37 3.63
C SER A 118 6.09 6.17 3.45
N LEU A 119 5.67 5.92 2.23
CA LEU A 119 4.29 5.67 1.81
C LEU A 119 4.29 4.69 0.66
N TYR A 120 3.11 4.19 0.29
CA TYR A 120 2.93 3.57 -1.01
C TYR A 120 3.56 4.42 -2.14
N GLY A 121 4.44 3.79 -2.94
CA GLY A 121 5.15 4.46 -4.03
C GLY A 121 4.26 5.18 -5.05
N GLY A 122 3.01 4.74 -5.26
CA GLY A 122 2.06 5.46 -6.10
C GLY A 122 1.58 6.78 -5.49
N THR A 123 1.34 6.82 -4.18
CA THR A 123 1.01 8.04 -3.43
C THR A 123 2.19 9.03 -3.47
N TYR A 124 3.40 8.53 -3.22
CA TYR A 124 4.63 9.34 -3.33
C TYR A 124 4.77 9.94 -4.74
N THR A 125 4.57 9.12 -5.78
CA THR A 125 4.63 9.58 -7.19
C THR A 125 3.57 10.63 -7.48
N TYR A 126 2.35 10.47 -6.96
CA TYR A 126 1.27 11.46 -7.11
C TYR A 126 1.65 12.78 -6.44
N PHE A 127 2.12 12.74 -5.20
CA PHE A 127 2.56 13.93 -4.46
C PHE A 127 3.68 14.67 -5.20
N ASP A 128 4.76 13.99 -5.57
CA ASP A 128 5.94 14.63 -6.16
C ASP A 128 5.71 15.13 -7.59
N ASN A 129 4.87 14.46 -8.38
CA ASN A 129 4.77 14.73 -9.82
C ASN A 129 3.45 15.37 -10.26
N ILE A 130 2.40 15.31 -9.43
CA ILE A 130 1.06 15.82 -9.75
C ILE A 130 0.67 16.93 -8.78
N ALA A 131 0.67 16.67 -7.46
CA ALA A 131 0.24 17.66 -6.47
C ALA A 131 1.11 18.92 -6.48
N THR A 132 2.44 18.75 -6.57
CA THR A 132 3.40 19.87 -6.69
C THR A 132 3.15 20.74 -7.91
N LYS A 133 2.76 20.14 -9.06
CA LYS A 133 2.40 20.90 -10.28
C LYS A 133 1.11 21.69 -10.13
N ASN A 134 0.21 21.23 -9.26
CA ASN A 134 -1.01 21.94 -8.89
C ASN A 134 -0.76 23.03 -7.85
N GLY A 135 0.50 23.30 -7.49
CA GLY A 135 0.89 24.33 -6.53
C GLY A 135 0.74 23.90 -5.07
N ILE A 136 0.53 22.61 -4.79
CA ILE A 136 0.43 22.07 -3.43
C ILE A 136 1.84 21.72 -2.93
N ARG A 137 2.23 22.27 -1.77
CA ARG A 137 3.51 21.93 -1.13
C ARG A 137 3.38 20.62 -0.36
N ILE A 138 4.32 19.70 -0.55
CA ILE A 138 4.38 18.45 0.22
C ILE A 138 5.54 18.52 1.20
N VAL A 139 5.25 18.26 2.48
CA VAL A 139 6.23 18.19 3.57
C VAL A 139 6.30 16.76 4.06
N TYR A 140 7.41 16.09 3.74
CA TYR A 140 7.66 14.73 4.21
C TYR A 140 8.33 14.73 5.58
N LEU A 141 7.81 13.93 6.50
CA LEU A 141 8.43 13.67 7.80
C LEU A 141 8.35 12.19 8.22
N ASP A 142 9.14 11.82 9.20
CA ASP A 142 8.89 10.59 9.97
C ASP A 142 7.82 10.89 11.04
N VAL A 143 6.55 10.62 10.70
CA VAL A 143 5.38 10.90 11.56
C VAL A 143 5.28 9.97 12.79
N THR A 144 6.24 9.05 13.00
CA THR A 144 6.30 8.25 14.23
C THR A 144 6.63 9.07 15.47
N ASP A 145 6.97 10.35 15.29
CA ASP A 145 7.35 11.31 16.32
C ASP A 145 6.37 12.50 16.33
N ALA A 146 5.54 12.59 17.38
CA ALA A 146 4.51 13.62 17.51
C ALA A 146 5.07 15.04 17.62
N ASP A 147 6.27 15.21 18.18
CA ASP A 147 6.92 16.51 18.32
C ASP A 147 7.39 17.01 16.94
N LYS A 148 7.95 16.11 16.13
CA LYS A 148 8.29 16.43 14.73
C LYS A 148 7.08 16.86 13.92
N LEU A 149 5.93 16.22 14.14
CA LEU A 149 4.69 16.62 13.47
C LEU A 149 4.29 18.04 13.85
N HIS A 150 4.27 18.38 15.15
CA HIS A 150 3.89 19.71 15.60
C HIS A 150 4.74 20.82 14.96
N HIS A 151 6.06 20.61 14.86
CA HIS A 151 6.97 21.55 14.21
C HIS A 151 6.86 21.60 12.68
N ALA A 152 6.33 20.55 12.04
CA ALA A 152 6.10 20.52 10.60
C ALA A 152 4.82 21.26 10.20
N LEU A 153 3.85 21.41 11.10
CA LEU A 153 2.62 22.15 10.85
C LEU A 153 2.91 23.64 10.69
N SER A 154 2.28 24.24 9.68
CA SER A 154 2.41 25.64 9.34
C SER A 154 1.03 26.27 9.11
N ARG A 155 0.98 27.60 9.00
CA ARG A 155 -0.26 28.32 8.64
C ARG A 155 -0.84 27.92 7.28
N ASN A 156 -0.03 27.31 6.41
CA ASN A 156 -0.44 26.83 5.08
C ASN A 156 -0.87 25.36 5.11
N THR A 157 -0.61 24.62 6.19
CA THR A 157 -1.04 23.23 6.28
C THR A 157 -2.56 23.15 6.23
N ARG A 158 -3.07 22.33 5.31
CA ARG A 158 -4.50 22.04 5.17
C ARG A 158 -4.80 20.55 5.26
N MET A 159 -3.79 19.70 5.09
CA MET A 159 -3.97 18.26 5.18
C MET A 159 -2.79 17.58 5.85
N VAL A 160 -3.08 16.54 6.63
CA VAL A 160 -2.12 15.55 7.11
C VAL A 160 -2.51 14.20 6.53
N TYR A 161 -1.64 13.62 5.71
CA TYR A 161 -1.86 12.33 5.05
C TYR A 161 -1.03 11.24 5.70
N LEU A 162 -1.69 10.16 6.10
CA LEU A 162 -1.13 9.05 6.86
C LEU A 162 -1.43 7.71 6.19
N GLU A 163 -0.61 6.71 6.47
CA GLU A 163 -0.82 5.29 6.13
C GLU A 163 -0.31 4.46 7.32
N SER A 164 -1.08 3.51 7.84
CA SER A 164 -0.65 2.71 9.00
C SER A 164 -1.36 1.34 8.98
N PRO A 165 -0.62 0.22 8.89
CA PRO A 165 0.83 0.11 8.72
C PRO A 165 1.33 0.62 7.36
N VAL A 166 2.58 1.10 7.32
CA VAL A 166 3.17 1.71 6.12
C VAL A 166 3.62 0.66 5.09
N ASN A 167 3.20 0.78 3.83
CA ASN A 167 3.73 -0.02 2.72
C ASN A 167 5.15 0.43 2.32
N PRO A 168 6.14 -0.47 2.20
CA PRO A 168 6.17 -1.88 2.58
C PRO A 168 6.86 -2.13 3.94
N SER A 169 7.27 -1.07 4.65
CA SER A 169 8.13 -1.15 5.84
C SER A 169 7.40 -1.64 7.09
N MET A 170 6.06 -1.68 7.06
CA MET A 170 5.15 -2.11 8.12
C MET A 170 5.27 -1.28 9.41
N ARG A 171 5.85 -0.08 9.33
CA ARG A 171 5.87 0.86 10.46
C ARG A 171 4.44 1.20 10.88
N VAL A 172 4.23 1.44 12.16
CA VAL A 172 2.92 1.76 12.73
C VAL A 172 3.01 3.13 13.41
N ILE A 173 1.96 3.92 13.26
CA ILE A 173 1.85 5.27 13.80
C ILE A 173 0.73 5.32 14.82
N ASP A 174 0.89 6.13 15.86
CA ASP A 174 -0.15 6.39 16.86
C ASP A 174 -1.16 7.38 16.27
N ILE A 175 -2.28 6.83 15.79
CA ILE A 175 -3.28 7.59 15.02
C ILE A 175 -3.93 8.65 15.90
N GLU A 176 -4.34 8.31 17.13
CA GLU A 176 -4.99 9.23 18.05
C GLU A 176 -4.05 10.36 18.48
N ALA A 177 -2.77 10.04 18.75
CA ALA A 177 -1.78 11.06 19.11
C ALA A 177 -1.55 12.06 17.97
N VAL A 178 -1.44 11.56 16.73
CA VAL A 178 -1.33 12.40 15.53
C VAL A 178 -2.57 13.28 15.37
N VAL A 179 -3.77 12.69 15.36
CA VAL A 179 -5.04 13.44 15.24
C VAL A 179 -5.13 14.52 16.31
N ARG A 180 -4.82 14.19 17.58
CA ARG A 180 -4.83 15.16 18.68
C ARG A 180 -3.86 16.31 18.45
N SER A 181 -2.64 16.02 18.00
CA SER A 181 -1.64 17.05 17.70
C SER A 181 -2.11 17.99 16.58
N VAL A 182 -2.62 17.43 15.48
CA VAL A 182 -3.13 18.18 14.34
C VAL A 182 -4.31 19.07 14.72
N LYS A 183 -5.32 18.48 15.37
CA LYS A 183 -6.53 19.21 15.77
C LYS A 183 -6.26 20.21 16.89
N GLY A 184 -5.24 19.99 17.71
CA GLY A 184 -4.75 20.95 18.70
C GLY A 184 -4.10 22.18 18.08
N TYR A 185 -3.41 22.01 16.94
CA TYR A 185 -2.85 23.12 16.17
C TYR A 185 -3.91 23.88 15.38
N ASN A 186 -4.70 23.18 14.58
CA ASN A 186 -5.82 23.75 13.83
C ASN A 186 -6.84 22.66 13.48
N LYS A 187 -8.08 22.85 13.93
CA LYS A 187 -9.19 21.90 13.73
C LYS A 187 -9.59 21.73 12.26
N ASP A 188 -9.31 22.74 11.44
CA ASP A 188 -9.67 22.77 10.02
C ASP A 188 -8.69 21.97 9.13
N ILE A 189 -7.55 21.51 9.68
CA ILE A 189 -6.64 20.63 8.96
C ILE A 189 -7.29 19.26 8.80
N ILE A 190 -7.43 18.82 7.55
CA ILE A 190 -8.01 17.52 7.21
C ILE A 190 -6.99 16.42 7.49
N THR A 191 -7.36 15.44 8.30
CA THR A 191 -6.59 14.22 8.54
C THR A 191 -7.11 13.10 7.65
N VAL A 192 -6.19 12.45 6.92
CA VAL A 192 -6.50 11.35 6.00
C VAL A 192 -5.68 10.14 6.43
N LEU A 193 -6.32 8.98 6.61
CA LEU A 193 -5.62 7.71 6.82
C LEU A 193 -5.93 6.74 5.70
N ASP A 194 -4.90 6.29 4.99
CA ASP A 194 -4.95 5.13 4.11
C ASP A 194 -5.07 3.85 4.95
N ASN A 195 -6.26 3.25 4.93
CA ASN A 195 -6.62 2.07 5.70
C ASN A 195 -6.63 0.79 4.82
N SER A 196 -5.98 0.83 3.65
CA SER A 196 -6.00 -0.27 2.68
C SER A 196 -5.37 -1.57 3.19
N PHE A 197 -4.42 -1.50 4.12
CA PHE A 197 -3.74 -2.68 4.69
C PHE A 197 -4.57 -3.38 5.75
N THR A 198 -5.25 -2.63 6.61
CA THR A 198 -5.97 -3.15 7.78
C THR A 198 -7.43 -3.42 7.50
N THR A 199 -8.05 -2.65 6.60
CA THR A 199 -9.50 -2.67 6.32
C THR A 199 -10.34 -2.22 7.53
N PRO A 200 -11.61 -1.82 7.31
CA PRO A 200 -12.55 -1.55 8.41
C PRO A 200 -12.83 -2.76 9.32
N TYR A 201 -12.40 -3.97 8.94
CA TYR A 201 -12.55 -5.15 9.78
C TYR A 201 -11.63 -5.10 11.01
N PHE A 202 -10.41 -4.60 10.84
CA PHE A 202 -9.42 -4.54 11.93
C PHE A 202 -9.22 -3.12 12.49
N LEU A 203 -9.38 -2.08 11.67
CA LEU A 203 -9.14 -0.70 12.08
C LEU A 203 -10.21 0.22 11.46
N ARG A 204 -10.86 1.04 12.29
CA ARG A 204 -11.79 2.09 11.86
C ARG A 204 -11.18 3.46 12.15
N PRO A 205 -10.57 4.14 11.17
CA PRO A 205 -9.82 5.37 11.41
C PRO A 205 -10.72 6.51 11.91
N LEU A 206 -11.96 6.55 11.44
CA LEU A 206 -12.94 7.57 11.84
C LEU A 206 -13.28 7.48 13.34
N ASP A 207 -13.29 6.27 13.91
CA ASP A 207 -13.50 6.05 15.35
C ASP A 207 -12.32 6.61 16.19
N LEU A 208 -11.15 6.81 15.57
CA LEU A 208 -9.94 7.40 16.18
C LEU A 208 -9.81 8.91 15.88
N GLY A 209 -10.84 9.53 15.30
CA GLY A 209 -10.91 10.98 15.04
C GLY A 209 -10.28 11.44 13.72
N VAL A 210 -9.91 10.51 12.82
CA VAL A 210 -9.50 10.86 11.46
C VAL A 210 -10.70 11.42 10.68
N ASP A 211 -10.50 12.43 9.84
CA ASP A 211 -11.60 13.04 9.08
C ASP A 211 -12.00 12.21 7.85
N ILE A 212 -11.01 11.60 7.18
CA ILE A 212 -11.20 10.77 5.98
C ILE A 212 -10.49 9.42 6.14
N SER A 213 -11.27 8.34 6.12
CA SER A 213 -10.75 6.98 5.92
C SER A 213 -10.68 6.69 4.42
N TYR A 214 -9.46 6.63 3.88
CA TYR A 214 -9.19 6.34 2.48
C TYR A 214 -8.87 4.86 2.28
N GLN A 215 -9.38 4.26 1.21
CA GLN A 215 -9.14 2.87 0.85
C GLN A 215 -8.88 2.72 -0.66
N SER A 216 -7.86 1.95 -1.01
CA SER A 216 -7.83 1.21 -2.27
C SER A 216 -8.71 -0.02 -2.12
N VAL A 217 -9.97 0.11 -2.52
CA VAL A 217 -10.97 -0.97 -2.45
C VAL A 217 -10.58 -2.15 -3.34
N SER A 218 -9.71 -1.95 -4.34
CA SER A 218 -9.11 -3.02 -5.16
C SER A 218 -8.37 -4.13 -4.39
N LYS A 219 -8.07 -3.91 -3.10
CA LYS A 219 -7.24 -4.79 -2.27
C LYS A 219 -8.11 -5.78 -1.51
N TYR A 220 -7.94 -5.88 -0.18
CA TYR A 220 -8.73 -6.77 0.67
C TYR A 220 -10.25 -6.58 0.57
N MET A 221 -10.71 -5.36 0.33
CA MET A 221 -12.14 -5.07 0.19
C MET A 221 -12.74 -5.81 -1.02
N GLY A 222 -12.10 -5.71 -2.18
CA GLY A 222 -12.45 -6.46 -3.40
C GLY A 222 -12.06 -7.93 -3.32
N GLY A 223 -10.89 -8.27 -2.78
CA GLY A 223 -10.51 -9.61 -2.34
C GLY A 223 -10.29 -10.66 -3.41
N HIS A 224 -10.57 -10.39 -4.69
CA HIS A 224 -10.56 -11.38 -5.77
C HIS A 224 -9.71 -10.94 -6.98
N ALA A 225 -8.90 -9.89 -6.81
CA ALA A 225 -7.97 -9.36 -7.82
C ALA A 225 -8.57 -9.05 -9.20
N ASP A 226 -9.86 -8.72 -9.24
CA ASP A 226 -10.66 -8.55 -10.46
C ASP A 226 -11.34 -7.17 -10.56
N VAL A 227 -11.21 -6.32 -9.54
CA VAL A 227 -11.83 -4.98 -9.49
C VAL A 227 -10.81 -3.91 -9.12
N MET A 228 -10.88 -2.78 -9.83
CA MET A 228 -10.20 -1.55 -9.42
C MET A 228 -11.21 -0.55 -8.88
N MET A 229 -11.08 -0.16 -7.61
CA MET A 229 -11.95 0.84 -7.01
C MET A 229 -11.24 1.54 -5.84
N GLY A 230 -11.65 2.76 -5.54
CA GLY A 230 -11.23 3.50 -4.34
C GLY A 230 -12.43 4.04 -3.58
N SER A 231 -12.23 4.41 -2.31
CA SER A 231 -13.26 5.08 -1.53
C SER A 231 -12.67 6.08 -0.54
N ALA A 232 -13.49 7.06 -0.18
CA ALA A 232 -13.27 7.99 0.91
C ALA A 232 -14.51 7.98 1.81
N SER A 233 -14.34 7.51 3.05
CA SER A 233 -15.40 7.47 4.07
C SER A 233 -15.21 8.62 5.07
N VAL A 234 -16.29 9.31 5.40
CA VAL A 234 -16.29 10.53 6.22
C VAL A 234 -17.54 10.61 7.11
N ASN A 235 -17.43 11.32 8.23
CA ASN A 235 -18.57 11.67 9.08
C ASN A 235 -19.09 13.09 8.86
N SER A 236 -18.26 13.99 8.32
CA SER A 236 -18.65 15.37 8.01
C SER A 236 -19.49 15.44 6.75
N GLU A 237 -20.69 16.04 6.86
CA GLU A 237 -21.57 16.30 5.73
C GLU A 237 -20.92 17.27 4.72
N ASP A 238 -20.17 18.29 5.18
CA ASP A 238 -19.43 19.21 4.31
C ASP A 238 -18.40 18.45 3.45
N LEU A 239 -17.58 17.59 4.08
CA LEU A 239 -16.58 16.80 3.36
C LEU A 239 -17.25 15.83 2.39
N ALA A 240 -18.35 15.19 2.78
CA ALA A 240 -19.10 14.29 1.91
C ALA A 240 -19.62 15.03 0.67
N ASN A 241 -20.20 16.22 0.85
CA ASN A 241 -20.71 17.04 -0.24
C ASN A 241 -19.60 17.51 -1.19
N ARG A 242 -18.46 17.95 -0.66
CA ARG A 242 -17.29 18.35 -1.46
C ARG A 242 -16.70 17.16 -2.23
N LEU A 243 -16.58 15.99 -1.61
CA LEU A 243 -16.12 14.77 -2.28
C LEU A 243 -17.09 14.32 -3.36
N LYS A 244 -18.41 14.37 -3.14
CA LYS A 244 -19.43 14.06 -4.17
C LYS A 244 -19.40 15.06 -5.33
N TYR A 245 -19.22 16.34 -5.02
CA TYR A 245 -19.03 17.37 -6.04
C TYR A 245 -17.81 17.05 -6.92
N LEU A 246 -16.68 16.68 -6.32
CA LEU A 246 -15.48 16.29 -7.04
C LEU A 246 -15.66 14.97 -7.82
N GLN A 247 -16.28 13.95 -7.22
CA GLN A 247 -16.62 12.68 -7.88
C GLN A 247 -17.40 12.93 -9.18
N ASN A 248 -18.44 13.76 -9.12
CA ASN A 248 -19.29 14.08 -10.26
C ASN A 248 -18.55 14.90 -11.32
N ASN A 249 -17.82 15.94 -10.92
CA ASN A 249 -17.24 16.92 -11.87
C ASN A 249 -15.88 16.49 -12.44
N MET A 250 -15.10 15.69 -11.70
CA MET A 250 -13.87 15.07 -12.21
C MET A 250 -14.16 13.78 -12.99
N GLY A 251 -15.33 13.18 -12.79
CA GLY A 251 -15.77 12.00 -13.53
C GLY A 251 -15.03 10.70 -13.18
N ALA A 252 -14.22 10.68 -12.12
CA ALA A 252 -13.49 9.51 -11.66
C ALA A 252 -14.39 8.51 -10.90
N ILE A 253 -15.55 8.15 -11.48
CA ILE A 253 -16.54 7.25 -10.90
C ILE A 253 -16.21 5.78 -11.20
N PRO A 254 -16.56 4.83 -10.32
CA PRO A 254 -16.48 3.41 -10.65
C PRO A 254 -17.60 2.98 -11.61
N SER A 255 -17.36 1.91 -12.36
CA SER A 255 -18.41 1.23 -13.13
C SER A 255 -19.48 0.65 -12.19
N PRO A 256 -20.79 0.70 -12.54
CA PRO A 256 -21.82 0.00 -11.77
C PRO A 256 -21.57 -1.51 -11.64
N PHE A 257 -20.92 -2.12 -12.65
CA PHE A 257 -20.53 -3.53 -12.59
C PHE A 257 -19.45 -3.78 -11.52
N ASP A 258 -18.44 -2.91 -11.45
CA ASP A 258 -17.40 -2.99 -10.41
C ASP A 258 -18.00 -2.76 -9.02
N CYS A 259 -18.97 -1.84 -8.89
CA CYS A 259 -19.71 -1.63 -7.64
C CYS A 259 -20.42 -2.91 -7.18
N TYR A 260 -21.05 -3.63 -8.11
CA TYR A 260 -21.68 -4.93 -7.83
C TYR A 260 -20.67 -5.99 -7.38
N LEU A 261 -19.52 -6.08 -8.05
CA LEU A 261 -18.47 -7.02 -7.66
C LEU A 261 -17.97 -6.74 -6.24
N ILE A 262 -17.82 -5.46 -5.85
CA ILE A 262 -17.49 -5.11 -4.47
C ILE A 262 -18.62 -5.48 -3.49
N LEU A 263 -19.88 -5.21 -3.83
CA LEU A 263 -21.03 -5.65 -3.02
C LEU A 263 -21.05 -7.17 -2.79
N ARG A 264 -20.63 -7.95 -3.79
CA ARG A 264 -20.45 -9.40 -3.66
C ARG A 264 -19.29 -9.73 -2.70
N SER A 265 -18.14 -9.08 -2.88
CA SER A 265 -16.91 -9.35 -2.12
C SER A 265 -16.96 -8.94 -0.65
N LEU A 266 -17.73 -7.90 -0.30
CA LEU A 266 -17.88 -7.44 1.08
C LEU A 266 -18.55 -8.50 1.97
N LYS A 267 -19.45 -9.30 1.41
CA LYS A 267 -20.16 -10.38 2.15
C LYS A 267 -19.20 -11.40 2.75
N THR A 268 -18.05 -11.62 2.11
CA THR A 268 -17.01 -12.56 2.59
C THR A 268 -15.82 -11.87 3.24
N LEU A 269 -15.81 -10.54 3.36
CA LEU A 269 -14.66 -9.80 3.92
C LEU A 269 -14.26 -10.33 5.30
N HIS A 270 -15.22 -10.48 6.22
CA HIS A 270 -14.96 -10.94 7.58
C HIS A 270 -14.39 -12.37 7.67
N ILE A 271 -14.77 -13.29 6.76
CA ILE A 271 -14.20 -14.64 6.74
C ILE A 271 -12.81 -14.64 6.10
N ARG A 272 -12.62 -13.89 5.01
CA ARG A 272 -11.32 -13.77 4.32
C ARG A 272 -10.27 -13.13 5.22
N MET A 273 -10.62 -12.04 5.91
CA MET A 273 -9.67 -11.33 6.78
C MET A 273 -9.24 -12.17 7.99
N ARG A 274 -10.13 -13.01 8.55
CA ARG A 274 -9.75 -13.95 9.62
C ARG A 274 -8.72 -14.98 9.12
N GLU A 275 -8.94 -15.53 7.94
CA GLU A 275 -8.02 -16.51 7.38
C GLU A 275 -6.69 -15.87 6.96
N HIS A 276 -6.71 -14.70 6.32
CA HIS A 276 -5.50 -13.91 6.06
C HIS A 276 -4.70 -13.62 7.34
N MET A 277 -5.36 -13.28 8.44
CA MET A 277 -4.71 -13.06 9.72
C MET A 277 -4.05 -14.33 10.25
N LYS A 278 -4.81 -15.43 10.28
CA LYS A 278 -4.32 -16.75 10.72
C LYS A 278 -3.10 -17.18 9.91
N ASN A 279 -3.23 -17.22 8.59
CA ASN A 279 -2.15 -17.63 7.69
C ASN A 279 -0.97 -16.66 7.77
N GLY A 280 -1.24 -15.36 7.76
CA GLY A 280 -0.23 -14.30 7.90
C GLY A 280 0.64 -14.47 9.14
N LEU A 281 0.02 -14.69 10.31
CA LEU A 281 0.73 -14.89 11.57
C LEU A 281 1.53 -16.19 11.60
N LEU A 282 0.98 -17.29 11.09
CA LEU A 282 1.68 -18.58 11.03
C LEU A 282 2.91 -18.50 10.12
N VAL A 283 2.76 -17.95 8.92
CA VAL A 283 3.87 -17.76 7.97
C VAL A 283 4.91 -16.78 8.53
N ALA A 284 4.49 -15.68 9.16
CA ALA A 284 5.42 -14.73 9.77
C ALA A 284 6.25 -15.37 10.90
N LYS A 285 5.63 -16.18 11.76
CA LYS A 285 6.31 -16.95 12.83
C LYS A 285 7.27 -18.00 12.26
N PHE A 286 6.89 -18.66 11.17
CA PHE A 286 7.75 -19.60 10.45
C PHE A 286 9.00 -18.89 9.92
N LEU A 287 8.82 -17.76 9.22
CA LEU A 287 9.92 -16.97 8.65
C LEU A 287 10.84 -16.38 9.72
N GLU A 288 10.31 -15.93 10.86
CA GLU A 288 11.11 -15.35 11.95
C GLU A 288 12.14 -16.34 12.50
N ARG A 289 11.83 -17.64 12.45
CA ARG A 289 12.71 -18.73 12.91
C ARG A 289 13.64 -19.25 11.82
N HIS A 290 13.40 -18.90 10.55
CA HIS A 290 14.10 -19.48 9.42
C HIS A 290 15.56 -18.99 9.34
N PRO A 291 16.56 -19.87 9.10
CA PRO A 291 17.98 -19.50 9.06
C PRO A 291 18.37 -18.61 7.87
N CYS A 292 17.50 -18.49 6.87
CA CYS A 292 17.70 -17.63 5.69
C CYS A 292 17.08 -16.24 5.83
N VAL A 293 16.35 -15.94 6.91
CA VAL A 293 15.57 -14.69 7.07
C VAL A 293 16.16 -13.85 8.19
N GLU A 294 16.71 -12.67 7.86
CA GLU A 294 17.35 -11.79 8.84
C GLU A 294 16.35 -11.23 9.86
N LYS A 295 15.21 -10.76 9.35
CA LYS A 295 14.19 -10.07 10.14
C LYS A 295 12.83 -10.15 9.44
N VAL A 296 11.77 -10.27 10.23
CA VAL A 296 10.38 -10.14 9.79
C VAL A 296 9.81 -8.83 10.34
N ASN A 297 9.17 -8.04 9.49
CA ASN A 297 8.41 -6.86 9.87
C ASN A 297 6.92 -7.20 9.78
N HIS A 298 6.33 -7.70 10.85
CA HIS A 298 4.90 -8.02 10.91
C HIS A 298 4.29 -7.39 12.17
N PRO A 299 3.35 -6.42 12.07
CA PRO A 299 2.83 -5.68 13.23
C PRO A 299 2.18 -6.56 14.32
N GLY A 300 1.67 -7.72 13.95
CA GLY A 300 1.12 -8.71 14.88
C GLY A 300 2.13 -9.63 15.60
N LEU A 301 3.45 -9.47 15.38
CA LEU A 301 4.47 -10.22 16.11
C LEU A 301 5.02 -9.40 17.29
N PRO A 302 5.26 -9.99 18.48
CA PRO A 302 5.87 -9.29 19.62
C PRO A 302 7.26 -8.70 19.34
N SER A 303 7.98 -9.21 18.34
CA SER A 303 9.27 -8.69 17.90
C SER A 303 9.17 -7.37 17.13
N HIS A 304 7.97 -6.98 16.69
CA HIS A 304 7.75 -5.73 15.99
C HIS A 304 7.90 -4.54 16.96
N PRO A 305 8.70 -3.51 16.63
CA PRO A 305 8.95 -2.38 17.55
C PRO A 305 7.69 -1.66 18.03
N ASN A 306 6.62 -1.70 17.23
CA ASN A 306 5.33 -1.07 17.54
C ASN A 306 4.21 -2.10 17.82
N TYR A 307 4.53 -3.32 18.25
CA TYR A 307 3.54 -4.37 18.52
C TYR A 307 2.44 -3.90 19.49
N GLU A 308 2.81 -3.37 20.65
CA GLU A 308 1.85 -2.92 21.68
C GLU A 308 0.96 -1.77 21.17
N LEU A 309 1.54 -0.82 20.44
CA LEU A 309 0.79 0.27 19.82
C LEU A 309 -0.22 -0.26 18.79
N PHE A 310 0.23 -1.17 17.92
CA PHE A 310 -0.63 -1.78 16.91
C PHE A 310 -1.79 -2.54 17.55
N LYS A 311 -1.51 -3.36 18.57
CA LYS A 311 -2.50 -4.10 19.35
C LYS A 311 -3.50 -3.19 20.06
N LYS A 312 -3.07 -2.02 20.52
CA LYS A 312 -3.94 -1.04 21.18
C LYS A 312 -4.99 -0.45 20.23
N GLN A 313 -4.62 -0.16 18.98
CA GLN A 313 -5.49 0.56 18.04
C GLN A 313 -6.14 -0.33 16.96
N SER A 314 -5.71 -1.59 16.81
CA SER A 314 -6.22 -2.53 15.81
C SER A 314 -6.77 -3.81 16.46
N ARG A 315 -7.88 -4.33 15.92
CA ARG A 315 -8.52 -5.59 16.36
C ARG A 315 -7.89 -6.86 15.76
N GLY A 316 -6.86 -6.69 14.94
CA GLY A 316 -6.15 -7.78 14.26
C GLY A 316 -5.14 -7.26 13.24
N CYS A 317 -4.61 -8.15 12.41
CA CYS A 317 -3.70 -7.82 11.32
C CYS A 317 -4.12 -8.53 10.05
N SER A 318 -3.89 -7.92 8.90
CA SER A 318 -4.09 -8.59 7.62
C SER A 318 -2.93 -9.54 7.30
N GLY A 319 -3.03 -10.24 6.17
CA GLY A 319 -2.00 -11.17 5.69
C GLY A 319 -0.79 -10.50 5.05
N ILE A 320 -0.67 -9.16 5.09
CA ILE A 320 0.43 -8.44 4.45
C ILE A 320 1.53 -8.11 5.44
N PHE A 321 2.78 -8.40 5.07
CA PHE A 321 3.96 -8.04 5.85
C PHE A 321 5.22 -8.10 4.98
N SER A 322 6.37 -7.71 5.54
CA SER A 322 7.65 -7.80 4.84
C SER A 322 8.70 -8.55 5.65
N PHE A 323 9.73 -9.06 4.97
CA PHE A 323 10.87 -9.70 5.60
C PHE A 323 12.16 -9.39 4.82
N TYR A 324 13.29 -9.44 5.52
CA TYR A 324 14.61 -9.29 4.95
C TYR A 324 15.23 -10.67 4.77
N LEU A 325 15.59 -11.00 3.55
CA LEU A 325 16.35 -12.21 3.24
C LEU A 325 17.82 -12.01 3.59
N SER A 326 18.46 -13.04 4.15
CA SER A 326 19.91 -13.04 4.35
C SER A 326 20.64 -12.99 3.01
N GLY A 327 21.55 -12.02 2.87
CA GLY A 327 22.22 -11.75 1.60
C GLY A 327 21.69 -10.49 0.95
N GLY A 328 21.69 -10.45 -0.39
CA GLY A 328 21.32 -9.26 -1.14
C GLY A 328 20.32 -9.51 -2.25
N LYS A 329 20.33 -8.60 -3.21
CA LYS A 329 19.49 -8.62 -4.40
C LYS A 329 19.56 -9.96 -5.15
N THR A 330 20.76 -10.53 -5.29
CA THR A 330 20.98 -11.78 -6.04
C THR A 330 20.24 -12.95 -5.39
N GLU A 331 20.38 -13.12 -4.09
CA GLU A 331 19.71 -14.17 -3.33
C GLU A 331 18.19 -13.96 -3.37
N LEU A 332 17.74 -12.71 -3.24
CA LEU A 332 16.32 -12.39 -3.30
C LEU A 332 15.71 -12.71 -4.68
N PHE A 333 16.42 -12.40 -5.77
CA PHE A 333 16.00 -12.80 -7.12
C PHE A 333 15.94 -14.33 -7.28
N LYS A 334 16.90 -15.07 -6.73
CA LYS A 334 16.86 -16.53 -6.75
C LYS A 334 15.66 -17.06 -5.96
N PHE A 335 15.39 -16.52 -4.77
CA PHE A 335 14.22 -16.85 -3.97
C PHE A 335 12.93 -16.72 -4.80
N PHE A 336 12.70 -15.54 -5.42
CA PHE A 336 11.52 -15.32 -6.26
C PHE A 336 11.37 -16.31 -7.42
N ARG A 337 12.48 -16.73 -8.04
CA ARG A 337 12.46 -17.67 -9.17
C ARG A 337 12.10 -19.11 -8.78
N HIS A 338 12.19 -19.45 -7.50
CA HIS A 338 11.92 -20.81 -7.02
C HIS A 338 10.53 -20.95 -6.41
N LEU A 339 9.80 -19.86 -6.14
CA LEU A 339 8.41 -19.92 -5.68
C LEU A 339 7.52 -20.63 -6.70
N LYS A 340 6.62 -21.48 -6.22
CA LYS A 340 5.72 -22.30 -7.04
C LYS A 340 4.26 -21.96 -6.81
N ILE A 341 3.90 -21.51 -5.60
CA ILE A 341 2.56 -21.11 -5.21
C ILE A 341 2.48 -19.58 -5.21
N PHE A 342 3.42 -18.93 -4.53
CA PHE A 342 3.44 -17.47 -4.50
C PHE A 342 3.69 -16.90 -5.88
N THR A 343 2.77 -16.07 -6.35
CA THR A 343 2.95 -15.36 -7.62
C THR A 343 3.76 -14.08 -7.40
N VAL A 344 4.80 -13.88 -8.21
CA VAL A 344 5.57 -12.62 -8.20
C VAL A 344 4.77 -11.54 -8.93
N ALA A 345 4.04 -10.72 -8.18
CA ALA A 345 3.14 -9.71 -8.74
C ALA A 345 3.11 -8.43 -7.89
N ALA A 346 2.71 -7.32 -8.52
CA ALA A 346 2.27 -6.14 -7.78
C ALA A 346 0.85 -6.38 -7.22
N SER A 347 0.36 -5.45 -6.40
CA SER A 347 -0.90 -5.58 -5.63
C SER A 347 -0.78 -6.47 -4.38
N PHE A 348 -1.91 -6.69 -3.70
CA PHE A 348 -2.05 -7.46 -2.47
C PHE A 348 -3.55 -7.60 -2.11
N GLY A 349 -3.84 -8.50 -1.17
CA GLY A 349 -5.15 -8.65 -0.54
C GLY A 349 -6.19 -9.43 -1.35
N GLY A 350 -5.77 -10.11 -2.41
CA GLY A 350 -6.56 -11.13 -3.10
C GLY A 350 -6.60 -12.45 -2.32
N CYS A 351 -7.36 -13.42 -2.81
CA CYS A 351 -7.40 -14.77 -2.26
C CYS A 351 -6.07 -15.51 -2.47
N GLU A 352 -5.35 -15.16 -3.53
CA GLU A 352 -4.06 -15.71 -3.92
C GLU A 352 -2.88 -15.03 -3.21
N SER A 353 -1.90 -15.85 -2.83
CA SER A 353 -0.66 -15.43 -2.21
C SER A 353 0.28 -14.80 -3.23
N VAL A 354 0.66 -13.54 -2.97
CA VAL A 354 1.57 -12.79 -3.84
C VAL A 354 2.82 -12.34 -3.10
N CYS A 355 3.94 -12.38 -3.80
CA CYS A 355 5.24 -11.93 -3.31
C CYS A 355 5.74 -10.78 -4.20
N SER A 356 6.34 -9.77 -3.61
CA SER A 356 6.74 -8.56 -4.34
C SER A 356 8.11 -8.07 -3.89
N PHE A 357 8.86 -7.53 -4.84
CA PHE A 357 10.16 -6.88 -4.62
C PHE A 357 10.00 -5.36 -4.69
N PRO A 358 9.86 -4.65 -3.55
CA PRO A 358 9.44 -3.25 -3.56
C PRO A 358 10.36 -2.32 -4.35
N THR A 359 11.69 -2.46 -4.24
CA THR A 359 12.65 -1.53 -4.86
C THR A 359 12.64 -1.56 -6.39
N VAL A 360 12.25 -2.69 -7.01
CA VAL A 360 12.17 -2.82 -8.48
C VAL A 360 10.73 -2.86 -9.02
N MET A 361 9.73 -3.01 -8.15
CA MET A 361 8.31 -3.08 -8.53
C MET A 361 7.53 -1.86 -8.02
N SER A 362 6.93 -1.96 -6.82
CA SER A 362 5.93 -1.00 -6.33
C SER A 362 6.49 0.37 -5.93
N HIS A 363 7.79 0.45 -5.65
CA HIS A 363 8.47 1.67 -5.20
C HIS A 363 9.59 2.11 -6.14
N LYS A 364 9.63 1.58 -7.37
CA LYS A 364 10.66 1.91 -8.38
C LYS A 364 10.79 3.41 -8.71
N GLY A 365 9.73 4.19 -8.47
CA GLY A 365 9.69 5.64 -8.72
C GLY A 365 10.17 6.50 -7.54
N VAL A 366 10.46 5.88 -6.38
CA VAL A 366 10.91 6.60 -5.19
C VAL A 366 12.44 6.68 -5.18
N GLN A 367 13.00 7.80 -4.75
CA GLN A 367 14.45 8.00 -4.72
C GLN A 367 15.15 6.96 -3.81
N PRO A 368 16.28 6.37 -4.23
CA PRO A 368 16.96 5.34 -3.45
C PRO A 368 17.31 5.74 -2.01
N LYS A 369 17.71 7.01 -1.78
CA LYS A 369 18.01 7.52 -0.43
C LYS A 369 16.78 7.53 0.48
N VAL A 370 15.61 7.86 -0.07
CA VAL A 370 14.33 7.85 0.66
C VAL A 370 13.95 6.42 1.02
N LEU A 371 14.07 5.48 0.07
CA LEU A 371 13.83 4.05 0.33
C LEU A 371 14.76 3.50 1.40
N GLN A 372 16.06 3.81 1.32
CA GLN A 372 17.04 3.37 2.31
C GLN A 372 16.72 3.91 3.72
N ALA A 373 16.36 5.19 3.84
CA ALA A 373 15.95 5.79 5.12
C ALA A 373 14.65 5.17 5.67
N ALA A 374 13.75 4.73 4.79
CA ALA A 374 12.54 3.99 5.16
C ALA A 374 12.80 2.52 5.55
N GLY A 375 14.02 2.01 5.34
CA GLY A 375 14.37 0.60 5.54
C GLY A 375 13.94 -0.30 4.38
N VAL A 376 13.63 0.27 3.21
CA VAL A 376 13.28 -0.47 1.98
C VAL A 376 14.57 -0.74 1.20
N THR A 377 15.21 -1.87 1.51
CA THR A 377 16.50 -2.27 0.94
C THR A 377 16.35 -3.35 -0.13
N ASP A 378 17.43 -3.63 -0.85
CA ASP A 378 17.48 -4.60 -1.96
C ASP A 378 17.41 -6.08 -1.52
N ASN A 379 17.28 -6.36 -0.22
CA ASN A 379 16.98 -7.68 0.34
C ASN A 379 15.60 -7.79 1.00
N LEU A 380 14.76 -6.74 0.88
CA LEU A 380 13.39 -6.75 1.39
C LEU A 380 12.42 -7.39 0.38
N ALA A 381 11.73 -8.45 0.80
CA ALA A 381 10.53 -8.95 0.14
C ALA A 381 9.28 -8.56 0.93
N ARG A 382 8.17 -8.34 0.22
CA ARG A 382 6.85 -8.15 0.82
C ARG A 382 5.92 -9.26 0.36
N LEU A 383 5.30 -9.91 1.34
CA LEU A 383 4.33 -10.98 1.16
C LEU A 383 2.91 -10.43 1.41
N SER A 384 1.97 -10.86 0.57
CA SER A 384 0.54 -10.79 0.83
C SER A 384 0.07 -12.22 0.88
N ILE A 385 -0.13 -12.73 2.09
CA ILE A 385 -0.58 -14.09 2.34
C ILE A 385 -2.06 -14.21 1.99
N GLY A 386 -2.37 -15.17 1.13
CA GLY A 386 -3.70 -15.50 0.64
C GLY A 386 -4.49 -16.40 1.59
N LEU A 387 -5.38 -17.19 1.00
CA LEU A 387 -6.34 -18.08 1.66
C LEU A 387 -6.04 -19.56 1.39
N GLU A 388 -4.89 -19.87 0.80
CA GLU A 388 -4.45 -21.25 0.57
C GLU A 388 -4.19 -22.00 1.88
N ASP A 389 -4.02 -23.31 1.77
CA ASP A 389 -3.58 -24.15 2.89
C ASP A 389 -2.21 -23.64 3.40
N VAL A 390 -2.14 -23.32 4.69
CA VAL A 390 -0.99 -22.61 5.26
C VAL A 390 0.28 -23.45 5.25
N GLU A 391 0.13 -24.77 5.35
CA GLU A 391 1.22 -25.73 5.22
C GLU A 391 1.88 -25.66 3.85
N ASP A 392 1.09 -25.59 2.77
CA ASP A 392 1.59 -25.49 1.40
C ASP A 392 2.35 -24.17 1.20
N LEU A 393 1.83 -23.07 1.76
CA LEU A 393 2.50 -21.76 1.72
C LEU A 393 3.85 -21.79 2.44
N MET A 394 3.93 -22.43 3.61
CA MET A 394 5.20 -22.56 4.34
C MET A 394 6.18 -23.49 3.62
N GLU A 395 5.72 -24.59 3.01
CA GLU A 395 6.56 -25.49 2.23
C GLU A 395 7.14 -24.81 0.98
N ASP A 396 6.32 -24.04 0.25
CA ASP A 396 6.78 -23.27 -0.91
C ASP A 396 7.83 -22.21 -0.51
N LEU A 397 7.64 -21.54 0.62
CA LEU A 397 8.61 -20.60 1.15
C LEU A 397 9.91 -21.30 1.59
N ASP A 398 9.83 -22.42 2.32
CA ASP A 398 11.01 -23.18 2.79
C ASP A 398 11.90 -23.59 1.62
N GLN A 399 11.34 -24.26 0.61
CA GLN A 399 12.09 -24.73 -0.54
C GLN A 399 12.71 -23.58 -1.35
N ALA A 400 11.99 -22.45 -1.50
CA ALA A 400 12.50 -21.28 -2.20
C ALA A 400 13.61 -20.57 -1.42
N LEU A 401 13.49 -20.50 -0.08
CA LEU A 401 14.52 -19.93 0.80
C LEU A 401 15.80 -20.75 0.74
N TRP A 402 15.74 -22.07 0.79
CA TRP A 402 16.92 -22.91 0.65
C TRP A 402 17.57 -22.80 -0.74
N SER A 403 16.75 -22.77 -1.79
CA SER A 403 17.23 -22.64 -3.19
C SER A 403 17.84 -21.26 -3.49
N SER A 404 17.53 -20.24 -2.69
CA SER A 404 18.11 -18.90 -2.85
C SER A 404 19.61 -18.84 -2.56
N GLY A 405 20.13 -19.77 -1.74
CA GLY A 405 21.49 -19.74 -1.22
C GLY A 405 21.71 -18.78 -0.05
N ALA A 406 20.66 -18.08 0.40
CA ALA A 406 20.70 -17.22 1.59
C ALA A 406 21.04 -18.02 2.86
N ARG A 407 21.93 -17.51 3.71
CA ARG A 407 22.18 -18.05 5.07
C ARG A 407 22.63 -16.94 6.02
N LYS A 408 22.07 -16.91 7.24
CA LYS A 408 22.59 -16.08 8.34
C LYS A 408 24.08 -16.39 8.58
N GLY A 409 24.90 -15.34 8.69
CA GLY A 409 26.33 -15.47 9.00
C GLY A 409 27.27 -15.77 7.82
N TYR A 410 26.77 -15.92 6.59
CA TYR A 410 27.62 -16.26 5.43
C TYR A 410 28.61 -15.15 5.03
N GLN A 411 28.35 -13.88 5.39
CA GLN A 411 29.27 -12.76 5.12
C GLN A 411 30.56 -12.80 5.94
N GLN A 412 30.61 -13.52 7.07
CA GLN A 412 31.86 -13.65 7.85
C GLN A 412 32.88 -14.61 7.20
N GLN A 413 32.44 -15.57 6.38
CA GLN A 413 33.34 -16.53 5.72
C GLN A 413 33.98 -16.01 4.42
N GLN A 414 33.32 -15.10 3.69
CA GLN A 414 33.91 -14.52 2.47
C GLN A 414 34.98 -13.45 2.76
N GLN A 415 34.90 -12.73 3.89
CA GLN A 415 35.98 -11.81 4.29
C GLN A 415 37.21 -12.53 4.86
N GLN A 416 37.08 -13.77 5.33
CA GLN A 416 38.20 -14.58 5.84
C GLN A 416 38.90 -15.45 4.79
N THR A 417 38.37 -15.55 3.56
CA THR A 417 38.92 -16.44 2.52
C THR A 417 39.63 -15.73 1.37
N SER A 418 39.90 -14.43 1.49
CA SER A 418 40.83 -13.73 0.57
C SER A 418 42.27 -13.96 1.05
N PRO A 419 43.12 -14.74 0.35
CA PRO A 419 44.52 -14.86 0.70
C PRO A 419 45.22 -13.57 0.31
N THR A 420 45.81 -12.87 1.29
CA THR A 420 46.81 -11.83 1.05
C THR A 420 48.03 -12.45 0.40
N SER A 421 48.10 -12.46 -0.93
CA SER A 421 49.33 -12.76 -1.66
C SER A 421 50.16 -11.47 -1.80
N THR A 422 50.99 -11.17 -0.81
CA THR A 422 52.14 -10.28 -1.01
C THR A 422 53.29 -11.11 -1.57
N ASP A 423 53.37 -11.21 -2.90
CA ASP A 423 54.56 -11.72 -3.58
C ASP A 423 55.59 -10.58 -3.69
N SER A 424 56.70 -10.77 -2.99
CA SER A 424 57.86 -9.89 -3.00
C SER A 424 58.79 -10.30 -4.14
N ARG A 425 58.91 -9.50 -5.21
CA ARG A 425 60.12 -9.47 -6.05
C ARG A 425 60.18 -8.27 -7.01
N ARG A 426 61.32 -7.57 -6.87
CA ARG A 426 62.05 -6.72 -7.84
C ARG A 426 61.39 -5.39 -8.27
N ASP A 427 62.06 -4.27 -7.99
CA ASP A 427 63.03 -3.79 -8.99
C ASP A 427 64.09 -2.81 -8.45
N ARG A 428 65.29 -2.90 -9.03
CA ARG A 428 66.48 -2.10 -8.74
C ARG A 428 66.52 -0.86 -9.65
N ARG A 429 67.09 0.21 -9.09
CA ARG A 429 67.44 1.50 -9.70
C ARG A 429 68.12 1.39 -11.06
N GLY A 430 67.86 2.36 -11.95
CA GLY A 430 68.65 2.56 -13.17
C GLY A 430 68.17 3.69 -14.07
N SER A 431 68.45 4.91 -13.66
CA SER A 431 68.26 6.19 -14.37
C SER A 431 68.81 6.26 -15.80
N GLN A 432 68.10 6.93 -16.71
CA GLN A 432 68.70 7.86 -17.67
C GLN A 432 67.67 8.84 -18.27
N LYS A 433 68.05 10.12 -18.25
CA LYS A 433 67.38 11.31 -18.81
C LYS A 433 67.33 11.22 -20.34
N ILE A 434 66.37 11.89 -20.98
CA ILE A 434 66.60 12.86 -22.09
C ILE A 434 65.31 13.68 -22.36
N LYS A 435 65.57 14.93 -22.75
CA LYS A 435 64.74 16.12 -22.99
C LYS A 435 63.58 15.93 -23.97
N ILE A 436 62.51 16.72 -23.78
CA ILE A 436 61.70 17.24 -24.89
C ILE A 436 61.50 18.75 -24.68
N VAL A 437 61.86 19.51 -25.73
CA VAL A 437 61.69 20.95 -25.91
C VAL A 437 60.39 21.19 -26.69
N ASN A 438 59.72 22.28 -26.34
CA ASN A 438 58.51 22.85 -26.97
C ASN A 438 58.66 23.09 -28.47
N THR A 439 57.56 22.92 -29.22
CA THR A 439 57.19 23.84 -30.32
C THR A 439 55.69 23.83 -30.59
N GLN A 440 55.10 25.03 -30.65
CA GLN A 440 53.75 25.34 -31.12
C GLN A 440 53.66 25.22 -32.65
N ALA A 441 52.48 24.89 -33.19
CA ALA A 441 52.00 25.38 -34.49
C ALA A 441 50.50 25.06 -34.73
N THR A 442 49.70 26.13 -34.72
CA THR A 442 48.63 26.54 -35.67
C THR A 442 47.64 25.54 -36.29
N GLN A 443 46.36 25.95 -36.17
CA GLN A 443 45.17 25.52 -36.91
C GLN A 443 45.28 25.73 -38.43
N THR A 444 44.62 24.85 -39.21
CA THR A 444 43.58 25.14 -40.22
C THR A 444 43.30 23.86 -41.05
N GLY A 445 42.03 23.64 -41.45
CA GLY A 445 41.70 22.60 -42.42
C GLY A 445 40.29 22.03 -42.26
N VAL A 446 39.35 22.60 -42.99
CA VAL A 446 37.92 22.22 -43.11
C VAL A 446 37.78 21.00 -44.05
N ALA A 447 36.89 20.06 -43.71
CA ALA A 447 36.17 19.24 -44.69
C ALA A 447 34.83 18.76 -44.10
N GLU A 448 33.77 18.98 -44.85
CA GLU A 448 32.37 18.62 -44.61
C GLU A 448 32.13 17.10 -44.64
N VAL A 449 30.99 16.64 -44.08
CA VAL A 449 29.91 15.91 -44.80
C VAL A 449 29.01 15.12 -43.82
N GLU A 450 27.70 15.38 -43.96
CA GLU A 450 26.49 14.55 -43.68
C GLU A 450 25.97 14.20 -42.26
N THR A 451 24.76 14.72 -42.00
CA THR A 451 23.71 14.27 -41.05
C THR A 451 22.94 13.05 -41.61
N PRO A 452 22.26 12.18 -40.81
CA PRO A 452 20.94 12.53 -40.25
C PRO A 452 20.52 11.93 -38.89
N ARG A 453 19.53 12.62 -38.33
CA ARG A 453 18.66 12.31 -37.19
C ARG A 453 18.04 10.90 -37.26
N PHE A 454 17.81 10.28 -36.11
CA PHE A 454 16.67 9.37 -35.92
C PHE A 454 15.89 9.66 -34.64
N ALA A 455 14.58 9.73 -34.84
CA ALA A 455 13.54 10.10 -33.90
C ALA A 455 13.19 8.96 -32.93
N ARG A 456 12.79 9.32 -31.70
CA ARG A 456 12.03 8.46 -30.80
C ARG A 456 10.57 8.42 -31.26
N ARG A 457 10.00 7.22 -31.35
CA ARG A 457 8.57 6.96 -31.52
C ARG A 457 8.06 6.18 -30.30
N TYR A 458 6.95 6.70 -29.77
CA TYR A 458 5.86 6.13 -28.96
C TYR A 458 6.19 5.28 -27.74
#